data_AF-A0A935MEN6-F1
#
_entry.id   AF-A0A935MEN6-F1
#
_cell.length_a   1.000
_cell.length_b   1.000
_cell.length_c   1.000
_cell.angle_alpha   90.00
_cell.angle_beta   90.00
_cell.angle_gamma   90.00
#
_symmetry.space_group_name_H-M   'P 1'
#
loop_
_entity.id
_entity.type
_entity.pdbx_description
1 polymer ?
#
loop_
_entity_poly.entity_id
_entity_poly.type
_entity_poly.pdbx_seq_one_letter_code
_entity_poly.pdbx_strand_id
1 'polypeptide(L)'
;MTDTSRLRIVGRRVELDAELAQSLIARGITQLAVDSDQVRVCGEFTLPGGSVHIRCRKLDGVEPVIDVSACTPPPPWSEAKAPNGTPRKLDGQAGQDGVTGLNGGSIHIACQRIASPPRLLACGSPGGDSQGGGNGLKPTTPSANEGKFNKDKTGGTYGGKVLKKFGLSYFLSVAYGQKGHDGGKGGDGGPPGMPGRGGNGGRIEVTFGETSPAIDARVEPGAPGVSGAAGKGAGGGAAGPGGLHRLYRYEWLKKTFEVPMNSRRAEVAEARKTYKLSQRAAAGRAGAKGKDSTVQPKAKAGASGTARCQSTTPVDLAANFDADYLRKVTAWAEQALECTETESATSEHHTQPTSLALGARRFAWMPAAAAGTRPRLCGQALEQLCVLKASNRQRR
;
A
#
# COMPACT_ATOMS: atom_id res chain seq x y z
N MET A 1 16.97 -14.75 15.90
CA MET A 1 17.34 -13.66 14.98
C MET A 1 18.19 -12.71 15.78
N THR A 2 19.47 -12.65 15.45
CA THR A 2 20.53 -11.95 16.19
C THR A 2 20.37 -10.43 16.08
N ASP A 3 20.70 -9.76 17.17
CA ASP A 3 20.52 -8.36 17.52
C ASP A 3 21.39 -7.39 16.66
N THR A 4 21.23 -7.44 15.33
CA THR A 4 22.04 -6.66 14.36
C THR A 4 21.50 -5.26 14.08
N SER A 5 20.60 -4.72 14.91
CA SER A 5 20.05 -3.38 14.70
C SER A 5 20.95 -2.24 15.20
N ARG A 6 22.09 -2.55 15.84
CA ARG A 6 22.94 -1.54 16.49
C ARG A 6 24.41 -1.69 16.14
N LEU A 7 25.06 -0.59 15.77
CA LEU A 7 26.50 -0.46 15.64
C LEU A 7 27.02 0.60 16.61
N ARG A 8 28.16 0.32 17.25
CA ARG A 8 28.93 1.30 18.01
C ARG A 8 30.31 1.45 17.39
N ILE A 9 30.69 2.68 17.07
CA ILE A 9 32.01 3.04 16.56
C ILE A 9 32.74 3.79 17.68
N VAL A 10 33.95 3.33 17.98
CA VAL A 10 34.84 3.94 18.97
C VAL A 10 36.17 4.23 18.28
N GLY A 11 36.68 5.46 18.40
CA GLY A 11 37.97 5.78 17.80
C GLY A 11 38.43 7.21 18.07
N ARG A 12 39.65 7.54 17.65
CA ARG A 12 40.18 8.90 17.80
C ARG A 12 39.53 9.88 16.81
N ARG A 13 39.26 9.43 15.59
CA ARG A 13 38.60 10.20 14.55
C ARG A 13 37.66 9.30 13.76
N VAL A 14 36.43 9.75 13.58
CA VAL A 14 35.40 9.05 12.82
C VAL A 14 34.86 9.97 11.75
N GLU A 15 34.73 9.44 10.53
CA GLU A 15 34.11 10.14 9.41
C GLU A 15 32.74 9.52 9.12
N LEU A 16 31.72 10.36 8.99
CA LEU A 16 30.37 9.98 8.63
C LEU A 16 30.11 10.46 7.20
N ASP A 17 29.87 9.54 6.29
CA ASP A 17 29.64 9.79 4.87
C ASP A 17 28.54 8.88 4.30
N ALA A 18 28.24 9.07 3.02
CA ALA A 18 27.24 8.30 2.31
C ALA A 18 27.60 6.81 2.17
N GLU A 19 28.90 6.46 2.11
CA GLU A 19 29.34 5.06 1.96
C GLU A 19 29.11 4.27 3.24
N LEU A 20 29.46 4.85 4.39
CA LEU A 20 29.14 4.28 5.70
C LEU A 20 27.63 4.12 5.84
N ALA A 21 26.85 5.16 5.51
CA ALA A 21 25.39 5.10 5.57
C ALA A 21 24.81 3.93 4.75
N GLN A 22 25.25 3.77 3.49
CA GLN A 22 24.82 2.66 2.63
C GLN A 22 25.19 1.30 3.21
N SER A 23 26.40 1.16 3.78
CA SER A 23 26.84 -0.08 4.44
C SER A 23 25.97 -0.43 5.65
N LEU A 24 25.60 0.56 6.47
CA LEU A 24 24.71 0.37 7.62
C LEU A 24 23.32 -0.09 7.18
N ILE A 25 22.75 0.56 6.15
CA ILE A 25 21.43 0.21 5.60
C ILE A 25 21.45 -1.22 5.03
N ALA A 26 22.47 -1.58 4.24
CA ALA A 26 22.60 -2.91 3.66
C ALA A 26 22.70 -4.02 4.72
N ARG A 27 23.24 -3.69 5.90
CA ARG A 27 23.36 -4.60 7.05
C ARG A 27 22.14 -4.57 7.98
N GLY A 28 21.13 -3.75 7.70
CA GLY A 28 19.95 -3.60 8.55
C GLY A 28 20.22 -2.91 9.89
N ILE A 29 21.29 -2.12 10.00
CA ILE A 29 21.61 -1.35 11.20
C ILE A 29 20.68 -0.15 11.26
N THR A 30 19.94 -0.02 12.35
CA THR A 30 18.99 1.10 12.58
C THR A 30 19.45 2.03 13.69
N GLN A 31 20.51 1.69 14.43
CA GLN A 31 21.06 2.49 15.50
C GLN A 31 22.58 2.60 15.34
N LEU A 32 23.09 3.81 15.19
CA LEU A 32 24.50 4.14 15.18
C LEU A 32 24.85 4.93 16.45
N ALA A 33 25.84 4.44 17.20
CA ALA A 33 26.48 5.20 18.28
C ALA A 33 27.94 5.46 17.93
N VAL A 34 28.39 6.71 18.03
CA VAL A 34 29.75 7.14 17.75
C VAL A 34 30.31 7.79 19.00
N ASP A 35 31.33 7.16 19.59
CA ASP A 35 32.11 7.70 20.71
C ASP A 35 33.52 8.00 20.19
N SER A 36 33.82 9.27 19.93
CA SER A 36 35.12 9.67 19.33
C SER A 36 35.67 10.95 19.94
N ASP A 37 36.97 11.24 19.77
CA ASP A 37 37.50 12.58 20.08
C ASP A 37 37.02 13.61 19.05
N GLN A 38 37.10 13.24 17.76
CA GLN A 38 36.65 14.05 16.64
C GLN A 38 35.69 13.28 15.74
N VAL A 39 34.59 13.91 15.36
CA VAL A 39 33.67 13.42 14.34
C VAL A 39 33.62 14.42 13.20
N ARG A 40 33.80 13.93 11.98
CA ARG A 40 33.65 14.72 10.76
C ARG A 40 32.49 14.19 9.95
N VAL A 41 31.53 15.05 9.60
CA VAL A 41 30.46 14.71 8.67
C VAL A 41 30.84 15.24 7.29
N CYS A 42 30.92 14.35 6.31
CA CYS A 42 31.36 14.64 4.95
C CYS A 42 30.15 14.59 4.00
N GLY A 43 29.56 15.75 3.72
CA GLY A 43 28.33 15.85 2.94
C GLY A 43 27.12 15.29 3.70
N GLU A 44 26.35 14.42 3.04
CA GLU A 44 25.10 13.87 3.56
C GLU A 44 25.29 12.45 4.13
N PHE A 45 24.95 12.29 5.41
CA PHE A 45 24.83 11.00 6.08
C PHE A 45 23.35 10.69 6.33
N THR A 46 22.83 9.64 5.68
CA THR A 46 21.39 9.33 5.71
C THR A 46 21.12 7.95 6.30
N LEU A 47 20.38 7.89 7.41
CA LEU A 47 19.97 6.65 8.07
C LEU A 47 18.45 6.66 8.30
N PRO A 48 17.63 6.29 7.30
CA PRO A 48 16.20 6.53 7.32
C PRO A 48 15.46 5.86 8.49
N GLY A 49 14.74 6.66 9.29
CA GLY A 49 14.02 6.18 10.48
C GLY A 49 14.94 5.65 11.59
N GLY A 50 16.27 5.78 11.44
CA GLY A 50 17.27 5.26 12.36
C GLY A 50 17.60 6.21 13.50
N SER A 51 18.46 5.76 14.41
CA SER A 51 18.94 6.56 15.54
C SER A 51 20.44 6.81 15.41
N VAL A 52 20.86 8.06 15.54
CA VAL A 52 22.26 8.47 15.49
C VAL A 52 22.62 9.15 16.80
N HIS A 53 23.54 8.55 17.55
CA HIS A 53 24.08 9.09 18.79
C HIS A 53 25.54 9.43 18.59
N ILE A 54 25.90 10.70 18.72
CA ILE A 54 27.28 11.17 18.60
C ILE A 54 27.71 11.76 19.93
N ARG A 55 28.80 11.22 20.48
CA ARG A 55 29.51 11.77 21.63
C ARG A 55 30.94 12.08 21.20
N CYS A 56 31.28 13.37 21.12
CA CYS A 56 32.63 13.77 20.72
C CYS A 56 33.11 15.08 21.33
N ARG A 57 34.42 15.34 21.37
CA ARG A 57 34.90 16.67 21.79
C ARG A 57 34.70 17.69 20.69
N LYS A 58 35.04 17.33 19.45
CA LYS A 58 34.89 18.19 18.28
C LYS A 58 33.99 17.55 17.24
N LEU A 59 32.95 18.28 16.82
CA LEU A 59 32.17 18.00 15.63
C LEU A 59 32.53 19.02 14.54
N ASP A 60 32.82 18.54 13.34
CA ASP A 60 33.15 19.38 12.18
C ASP A 60 32.58 18.75 10.89
N GLY A 61 32.66 19.47 9.78
CA GLY A 61 32.19 18.95 8.51
C GLY A 61 32.33 19.92 7.35
N VAL A 62 32.03 19.42 6.16
CA VAL A 62 31.92 20.22 4.93
C VAL A 62 30.49 20.02 4.45
N GLU A 63 29.70 21.09 4.50
CA GLU A 63 28.24 21.05 4.28
C GLU A 63 27.55 19.89 5.02
N PRO A 64 27.77 19.76 6.34
CA PRO A 64 27.39 18.55 7.05
C PRO A 64 25.86 18.39 7.17
N VAL A 65 25.33 17.26 6.70
CA VAL A 65 23.91 16.89 6.86
C VAL A 65 23.81 15.52 7.53
N ILE A 66 22.99 15.44 8.57
CA ILE A 66 22.58 14.17 9.17
C ILE A 66 21.08 14.04 8.99
N ASP A 67 20.66 13.09 8.15
CA ASP A 67 19.26 12.84 7.84
C ASP A 67 18.82 11.47 8.35
N VAL A 68 17.95 11.47 9.36
CA VAL A 68 17.26 10.26 9.85
C VAL A 68 15.77 10.29 9.53
N SER A 69 15.35 11.15 8.61
CA SER A 69 13.97 11.23 8.16
C SER A 69 13.54 9.90 7.56
N ALA A 70 12.27 9.55 7.76
CA ALA A 70 11.75 8.31 7.22
C ALA A 70 11.66 8.41 5.68
N CYS A 71 11.98 7.32 4.98
CA CYS A 71 11.78 7.29 3.53
C CYS A 71 10.28 7.36 3.20
N THR A 72 9.97 8.09 2.14
CA THR A 72 8.63 8.11 1.54
C THR A 72 8.30 6.72 0.98
N PRO A 73 7.25 6.02 1.44
CA PRO A 73 6.79 4.84 0.74
C PRO A 73 6.35 5.22 -0.69
N PRO A 74 6.51 4.35 -1.69
CA PRO A 74 6.02 4.62 -3.05
C PRO A 74 4.51 4.90 -3.01
N PRO A 75 4.00 5.86 -3.79
CA PRO A 75 2.62 6.31 -3.64
C PRO A 75 1.68 5.19 -4.11
N PRO A 76 0.81 4.64 -3.25
CA PRO A 76 -0.20 3.74 -3.74
C PRO A 76 -1.44 4.59 -4.06
N TRP A 77 -1.97 4.41 -5.28
CA TRP A 77 -3.32 4.77 -5.69
C TRP A 77 -3.74 6.22 -5.99
N SER A 78 -2.85 7.22 -6.04
CA SER A 78 -3.23 8.64 -6.25
C SER A 78 -4.19 8.91 -7.44
N GLU A 79 -4.15 8.06 -8.48
CA GLU A 79 -5.07 8.11 -9.64
C GLU A 79 -5.89 6.83 -9.85
N ALA A 80 -5.69 5.81 -9.02
CA ALA A 80 -6.26 4.49 -9.25
C ALA A 80 -7.68 4.39 -8.68
N LYS A 81 -8.50 3.59 -9.37
CA LYS A 81 -9.90 3.37 -9.02
C LYS A 81 -10.19 1.89 -8.83
N ALA A 82 -10.97 1.57 -7.81
CA ALA A 82 -11.46 0.22 -7.61
C ALA A 82 -12.37 -0.23 -8.76
N PRO A 83 -12.49 -1.55 -8.99
CA PRO A 83 -13.36 -2.05 -10.03
C PRO A 83 -14.80 -1.56 -9.90
N ASN A 84 -15.38 -1.15 -11.03
CA ASN A 84 -16.80 -0.83 -11.10
C ASN A 84 -17.65 -2.09 -10.88
N GLY A 85 -18.94 -1.89 -10.67
CA GLY A 85 -19.93 -2.96 -10.67
C GLY A 85 -19.89 -3.78 -11.96
N THR A 86 -20.30 -5.02 -11.83
CA THR A 86 -20.41 -6.00 -12.92
C THR A 86 -21.87 -6.43 -13.08
N PRO A 87 -22.25 -7.05 -14.21
CA PRO A 87 -23.62 -7.56 -14.40
C PRO A 87 -24.08 -8.55 -13.31
N ARG A 88 -23.15 -9.24 -12.64
CA ARG A 88 -23.44 -10.17 -11.53
C ARG A 88 -23.45 -9.49 -10.14
N LYS A 89 -22.76 -8.36 -10.00
CA LYS A 89 -22.65 -7.58 -8.76
C LYS A 89 -22.64 -6.10 -9.13
N LEU A 90 -23.82 -5.48 -9.15
CA LEU A 90 -24.01 -4.14 -9.70
C LEU A 90 -23.29 -3.06 -8.90
N ASP A 91 -23.03 -3.27 -7.61
CA ASP A 91 -22.37 -2.27 -6.78
C ASP A 91 -20.88 -2.16 -7.11
N GLY A 92 -20.37 -0.93 -7.09
CA GLY A 92 -18.95 -0.66 -7.19
C GLY A 92 -18.17 -1.20 -6.00
N GLN A 93 -16.91 -1.58 -6.22
CA GLN A 93 -16.05 -2.08 -5.13
C GLN A 93 -15.47 -0.94 -4.30
N ALA A 94 -15.16 -1.25 -3.04
CA ALA A 94 -14.44 -0.33 -2.16
C ALA A 94 -12.99 -0.14 -2.65
N GLY A 95 -12.48 1.08 -2.51
CA GLY A 95 -11.07 1.40 -2.72
C GLY A 95 -10.16 0.73 -1.69
N GLN A 96 -8.94 0.43 -2.10
CA GLN A 96 -7.87 0.02 -1.19
C GLN A 96 -7.33 1.20 -0.38
N ASP A 97 -6.93 0.91 0.85
CA ASP A 97 -6.39 1.87 1.79
C ASP A 97 -4.98 2.32 1.40
N GLY A 98 -4.64 3.54 1.81
CA GLY A 98 -3.31 4.10 1.71
C GLY A 98 -2.39 3.57 2.82
N VAL A 99 -1.11 3.45 2.50
CA VAL A 99 -0.09 3.00 3.46
C VAL A 99 0.19 4.09 4.48
N THR A 100 0.31 3.73 5.76
CA THR A 100 0.71 4.70 6.79
C THR A 100 2.18 5.08 6.65
N GLY A 101 2.48 6.38 6.75
CA GLY A 101 3.83 6.91 6.74
C GLY A 101 4.66 6.42 7.92
N LEU A 102 5.97 6.42 7.73
CA LEU A 102 6.95 5.95 8.70
C LEU A 102 7.45 7.10 9.58
N ASN A 103 7.80 6.79 10.83
CA ASN A 103 8.28 7.79 11.78
C ASN A 103 9.71 8.21 11.45
N GLY A 104 10.01 9.49 11.65
CA GLY A 104 11.37 10.00 11.65
C GLY A 104 12.19 9.38 12.79
N GLY A 105 13.50 9.29 12.57
CA GLY A 105 14.46 8.75 13.51
C GLY A 105 14.82 9.69 14.67
N SER A 106 15.91 9.40 15.37
CA SER A 106 16.40 10.27 16.43
C SER A 106 17.88 10.64 16.27
N ILE A 107 18.20 11.90 16.47
CA ILE A 107 19.57 12.43 16.48
C ILE A 107 19.86 12.94 17.89
N HIS A 108 20.93 12.42 18.50
CA HIS A 108 21.43 12.90 19.78
C HIS A 108 22.91 13.21 19.66
N ILE A 109 23.28 14.48 19.79
CA ILE A 109 24.66 14.94 19.69
C ILE A 109 25.05 15.58 21.01
N ALA A 110 26.02 15.00 21.70
CA ALA A 110 26.70 15.61 22.83
C ALA A 110 28.12 15.94 22.39
N CYS A 111 28.49 17.22 22.40
CA CYS A 111 29.85 17.60 22.04
C CYS A 111 30.41 18.79 22.82
N GLN A 112 31.72 18.93 22.90
CA GLN A 112 32.30 20.13 23.55
C GLN A 112 32.23 21.33 22.61
N ARG A 113 32.63 21.14 21.35
CA ARG A 113 32.72 22.18 20.33
C ARG A 113 32.16 21.73 18.98
N ILE A 114 31.35 22.58 18.36
CA ILE A 114 30.90 22.45 16.97
C ILE A 114 31.64 23.49 16.14
N ALA A 115 32.50 23.04 15.23
CA ALA A 115 33.24 23.93 14.32
C ALA A 115 32.40 24.32 13.10
N SER A 116 31.64 23.36 12.55
CA SER A 116 30.75 23.55 11.41
C SER A 116 29.37 22.95 11.76
N PRO A 117 28.31 23.76 11.90
CA PRO A 117 27.01 23.28 12.38
C PRO A 117 26.34 22.39 11.32
N PRO A 118 25.93 21.16 11.68
CA PRO A 118 25.20 20.30 10.76
C PRO A 118 23.76 20.75 10.59
N ARG A 119 23.23 20.51 9.39
CA ARG A 119 21.78 20.45 9.17
C ARG A 119 21.29 19.08 9.63
N LEU A 120 20.32 19.08 10.54
CA LEU A 120 19.79 17.88 11.19
C LEU A 120 18.34 17.69 10.77
N LEU A 121 18.04 16.53 10.19
CA LEU A 121 16.71 16.19 9.68
C LEU A 121 16.18 14.93 10.36
N ALA A 122 14.98 15.02 10.93
CA ALA A 122 14.30 13.87 11.53
C ALA A 122 12.79 13.91 11.24
N CYS A 123 12.42 14.03 9.97
CA CYS A 123 11.03 14.17 9.55
C CYS A 123 10.32 12.81 9.40
N GLY A 124 9.03 12.77 9.70
CA GLY A 124 8.18 11.62 9.36
C GLY A 124 7.85 11.61 7.86
N SER A 125 7.65 10.42 7.28
CA SER A 125 7.25 10.33 5.87
C SER A 125 5.75 10.54 5.66
N PRO A 126 5.32 11.03 4.50
CA PRO A 126 3.90 11.23 4.23
C PRO A 126 3.15 9.90 4.21
N GLY A 127 1.87 9.95 4.57
CA GLY A 127 0.94 8.84 4.35
C GLY A 127 0.62 8.69 2.86
N GLY A 128 0.42 7.45 2.43
CA GLY A 128 0.01 7.15 1.06
C GLY A 128 -1.44 7.54 0.80
N ASP A 129 -1.72 7.93 -0.44
CA ASP A 129 -3.09 8.15 -0.91
C ASP A 129 -3.87 6.83 -0.89
N SER A 130 -5.19 6.94 -0.90
CA SER A 130 -6.08 5.77 -1.00
C SER A 130 -6.72 5.70 -2.37
N GLN A 131 -7.10 4.49 -2.77
CA GLN A 131 -7.77 4.26 -4.04
C GLN A 131 -9.19 4.84 -4.03
N GLY A 132 -9.62 5.38 -5.17
CA GLY A 132 -11.00 5.76 -5.38
C GLY A 132 -11.94 4.55 -5.40
N GLY A 133 -13.19 4.75 -4.99
CA GLY A 133 -14.23 3.72 -5.04
C GLY A 133 -14.75 3.47 -6.46
N GLY A 134 -15.15 2.24 -6.75
CA GLY A 134 -15.72 1.85 -8.03
C GLY A 134 -17.12 2.45 -8.24
N ASN A 135 -17.50 2.75 -9.48
CA ASN A 135 -18.89 3.14 -9.76
C ASN A 135 -19.81 1.92 -9.73
N GLY A 136 -21.06 2.14 -9.36
CA GLY A 136 -22.11 1.17 -9.63
C GLY A 136 -22.32 0.97 -11.12
N LEU A 137 -22.95 -0.15 -11.48
CA LEU A 137 -23.33 -0.51 -12.84
C LEU A 137 -24.85 -0.45 -13.00
N LYS A 138 -25.29 0.06 -14.16
CA LYS A 138 -26.70 -0.02 -14.54
C LYS A 138 -27.04 -1.48 -14.86
N PRO A 139 -28.12 -2.06 -14.31
CA PRO A 139 -28.51 -3.42 -14.62
C PRO A 139 -28.65 -3.63 -16.13
N THR A 140 -27.99 -4.68 -16.63
CA THR A 140 -27.92 -5.02 -18.06
C THR A 140 -29.08 -5.85 -18.54
N THR A 141 -30.03 -6.21 -17.66
CA THR A 141 -31.28 -6.80 -18.13
C THR A 141 -31.91 -5.84 -19.14
N PRO A 142 -32.22 -6.29 -20.38
CA PRO A 142 -33.03 -5.50 -21.28
C PRO A 142 -34.29 -5.08 -20.54
N SER A 143 -34.85 -3.92 -20.92
CA SER A 143 -36.07 -3.32 -20.34
C SER A 143 -36.96 -4.39 -19.73
N ALA A 144 -37.35 -4.21 -18.46
CA ALA A 144 -38.03 -5.25 -17.71
C ALA A 144 -39.14 -5.89 -18.56
N ASN A 145 -39.32 -7.21 -18.47
CA ASN A 145 -40.13 -7.93 -19.45
C ASN A 145 -41.50 -7.26 -19.69
N GLU A 146 -41.92 -7.21 -20.95
CA GLU A 146 -43.25 -6.75 -21.31
C GLU A 146 -44.29 -7.55 -20.50
N GLY A 147 -45.31 -6.86 -20.01
CA GLY A 147 -46.39 -7.52 -19.30
C GLY A 147 -47.00 -8.60 -20.18
N LYS A 148 -47.07 -9.84 -19.67
CA LYS A 148 -47.59 -10.95 -20.46
C LYS A 148 -49.07 -10.72 -20.80
N PHE A 149 -49.51 -11.37 -21.86
CA PHE A 149 -50.93 -11.51 -22.14
C PHE A 149 -51.59 -12.35 -21.04
N ASN A 150 -52.60 -11.81 -20.37
CA ASN A 150 -53.31 -12.55 -19.33
C ASN A 150 -54.36 -13.46 -20.00
N LYS A 151 -54.04 -14.75 -20.19
CA LYS A 151 -54.98 -15.73 -20.75
C LYS A 151 -56.16 -16.01 -19.80
N ASP A 152 -55.97 -15.78 -18.50
CA ASP A 152 -56.90 -16.18 -17.44
C ASP A 152 -57.84 -15.04 -17.03
N LYS A 153 -57.54 -13.80 -17.44
CA LYS A 153 -58.45 -12.65 -17.38
C LYS A 153 -59.01 -12.36 -18.77
N THR A 154 -59.77 -13.30 -19.32
CA THR A 154 -60.73 -13.03 -20.38
C THR A 154 -61.84 -12.16 -19.77
N GLY A 155 -61.78 -10.87 -20.05
CA GLY A 155 -62.82 -9.94 -19.65
C GLY A 155 -64.08 -10.24 -20.43
N GLY A 156 -65.07 -10.80 -19.73
CA GLY A 156 -66.49 -10.70 -20.00
C GLY A 156 -66.94 -11.03 -21.43
N THR A 157 -67.78 -12.05 -21.55
CA THR A 157 -68.52 -12.33 -22.77
C THR A 157 -69.58 -11.23 -22.96
N TYR A 158 -69.30 -10.16 -23.71
CA TYR A 158 -70.31 -9.15 -24.02
C TYR A 158 -71.11 -9.58 -25.25
N GLY A 159 -72.30 -10.13 -25.01
CA GLY A 159 -73.30 -10.37 -26.04
C GLY A 159 -73.92 -9.04 -26.48
N GLY A 160 -73.54 -8.54 -27.66
CA GLY A 160 -74.24 -7.42 -28.28
C GLY A 160 -75.69 -7.81 -28.58
N LYS A 161 -76.66 -6.99 -28.16
CA LYS A 161 -78.07 -7.17 -28.51
C LYS A 161 -78.18 -7.37 -30.01
N VAL A 162 -78.71 -8.54 -30.38
CA VAL A 162 -79.04 -8.94 -31.74
C VAL A 162 -79.85 -7.82 -32.40
N LEU A 163 -79.30 -7.16 -33.43
CA LEU A 163 -80.12 -6.47 -34.42
C LEU A 163 -80.84 -7.57 -35.20
N LYS A 164 -81.91 -8.13 -34.60
CA LYS A 164 -82.71 -9.26 -35.13
C LYS A 164 -83.15 -9.05 -36.58
N LYS A 165 -83.15 -7.80 -37.06
CA LYS A 165 -83.54 -7.41 -38.41
C LYS A 165 -82.54 -7.80 -39.51
N PHE A 166 -81.27 -8.11 -39.20
CA PHE A 166 -80.24 -8.37 -40.22
C PHE A 166 -79.47 -9.68 -40.07
N GLY A 167 -79.86 -10.58 -39.17
CA GLY A 167 -79.25 -11.91 -39.05
C GLY A 167 -77.78 -11.95 -38.61
N LEU A 168 -77.18 -10.81 -38.26
CA LEU A 168 -75.80 -10.69 -37.81
C LEU A 168 -75.73 -10.73 -36.28
N SER A 169 -75.05 -11.73 -35.75
CA SER A 169 -74.64 -11.76 -34.34
C SER A 169 -73.14 -11.46 -34.30
N TYR A 170 -72.70 -10.51 -33.46
CA TYR A 170 -71.28 -10.35 -33.17
C TYR A 170 -71.02 -10.60 -31.70
N PHE A 171 -69.87 -11.22 -31.43
CA PHE A 171 -69.38 -11.46 -30.09
C PHE A 171 -68.08 -10.69 -29.87
N LEU A 172 -67.98 -9.99 -28.74
CA LEU A 172 -66.80 -9.23 -28.36
C LEU A 172 -66.16 -9.88 -27.13
N SER A 173 -64.89 -10.26 -27.25
CA SER A 173 -64.07 -10.71 -26.12
C SER A 173 -62.89 -9.76 -25.94
N VAL A 174 -62.68 -9.31 -24.70
CA VAL A 174 -61.53 -8.50 -24.33
C VAL A 174 -60.55 -9.38 -23.58
N ALA A 175 -59.29 -9.35 -23.98
CA ALA A 175 -58.22 -9.96 -23.20
C ALA A 175 -57.23 -8.89 -22.76
N TYR A 176 -56.99 -8.82 -21.45
CA TYR A 176 -56.20 -7.75 -20.85
C TYR A 176 -54.71 -8.09 -20.81
N GLY A 177 -53.87 -7.15 -21.24
CA GLY A 177 -52.43 -7.21 -20.96
C GLY A 177 -52.15 -7.05 -19.47
N GLN A 178 -51.09 -7.67 -18.98
CA GLN A 178 -50.59 -7.44 -17.63
C GLN A 178 -49.75 -6.16 -17.59
N LYS A 179 -49.60 -5.59 -16.39
CA LYS A 179 -48.64 -4.50 -16.16
C LYS A 179 -47.23 -4.98 -16.55
N GLY A 180 -46.43 -4.10 -17.15
CA GLY A 180 -45.02 -4.37 -17.38
C GLY A 180 -44.26 -4.57 -16.07
N HIS A 181 -43.18 -5.35 -16.10
CA HIS A 181 -42.33 -5.51 -14.93
C HIS A 181 -41.61 -4.21 -14.56
N ASP A 182 -41.32 -4.01 -13.29
CA ASP A 182 -40.53 -2.87 -12.82
C ASP A 182 -39.05 -3.08 -13.16
N GLY A 183 -38.33 -1.99 -13.44
CA GLY A 183 -36.90 -2.01 -13.73
C GLY A 183 -36.06 -2.33 -12.50
N GLY A 184 -34.92 -3.01 -12.68
CA GLY A 184 -33.98 -3.32 -11.60
C GLY A 184 -33.33 -2.06 -11.00
N LYS A 185 -32.98 -2.11 -9.71
CA LYS A 185 -32.22 -1.04 -9.05
C LYS A 185 -30.82 -0.90 -9.68
N GLY A 186 -30.35 0.34 -9.86
CA GLY A 186 -28.95 0.61 -10.19
C GLY A 186 -28.02 0.22 -9.05
N GLY A 187 -26.81 -0.22 -9.38
CA GLY A 187 -25.79 -0.49 -8.37
C GLY A 187 -25.34 0.77 -7.65
N ASP A 188 -25.03 0.64 -6.37
CA ASP A 188 -24.50 1.72 -5.54
C ASP A 188 -23.00 1.94 -5.85
N GLY A 189 -22.51 3.16 -5.62
CA GLY A 189 -21.08 3.49 -5.73
C GLY A 189 -20.29 2.93 -4.53
N GLY A 190 -19.10 2.40 -4.79
CA GLY A 190 -18.19 1.94 -3.75
C GLY A 190 -17.55 3.10 -2.99
N PRO A 191 -17.26 2.94 -1.68
CA PRO A 191 -16.51 3.94 -0.93
C PRO A 191 -15.03 3.98 -1.36
N PRO A 192 -14.36 5.13 -1.25
CA PRO A 192 -12.91 5.17 -1.39
C PRO A 192 -12.25 4.45 -0.20
N GLY A 193 -10.97 4.09 -0.36
CA GLY A 193 -10.18 3.57 0.75
C GLY A 193 -9.87 4.65 1.81
N MET A 194 -9.40 4.22 2.97
CA MET A 194 -8.89 5.10 4.02
C MET A 194 -7.50 5.62 3.60
N PRO A 195 -7.27 6.95 3.53
CA PRO A 195 -5.93 7.47 3.30
C PRO A 195 -4.97 7.10 4.44
N GLY A 196 -3.69 6.97 4.11
CA GLY A 196 -2.64 6.70 5.08
C GLY A 196 -2.40 7.89 6.01
N ARG A 197 -2.13 7.62 7.29
CA ARG A 197 -1.68 8.66 8.23
C ARG A 197 -0.25 9.07 7.90
N GLY A 198 0.09 10.33 8.17
CA GLY A 198 1.48 10.76 8.13
C GLY A 198 2.27 10.16 9.29
N GLY A 199 3.56 9.88 9.06
CA GLY A 199 4.47 9.42 10.11
C GLY A 199 4.82 10.54 11.09
N ASN A 200 5.13 10.18 12.33
CA ASN A 200 5.51 11.18 13.34
C ASN A 200 6.88 11.78 13.02
N GLY A 201 7.06 13.06 13.36
CA GLY A 201 8.39 13.65 13.44
C GLY A 201 9.22 12.97 14.52
N GLY A 202 10.53 12.94 14.31
CA GLY A 202 11.51 12.33 15.18
C GLY A 202 11.94 13.20 16.36
N ARG A 203 13.15 12.97 16.85
CA ARG A 203 13.74 13.76 17.95
C ARG A 203 15.14 14.21 17.60
N ILE A 204 15.43 15.48 17.78
CA ILE A 204 16.76 16.06 17.67
C ILE A 204 17.12 16.69 19.00
N GLU A 205 18.23 16.24 19.58
CA GLU A 205 18.79 16.81 20.80
C GLU A 205 20.28 17.07 20.59
N VAL A 206 20.67 18.32 20.74
CA VAL A 206 22.06 18.75 20.65
C VAL A 206 22.44 19.46 21.94
N THR A 207 23.49 18.97 22.59
CA THR A 207 24.09 19.58 23.78
C THR A 207 25.55 19.94 23.46
N PHE A 208 25.93 21.20 23.65
CA PHE A 208 27.27 21.69 23.37
C PHE A 208 27.86 22.62 24.44
N GLY A 209 29.19 22.60 24.60
CA GLY A 209 29.88 23.27 25.71
C GLY A 209 30.34 24.69 25.39
N GLU A 210 30.76 24.92 24.15
CA GLU A 210 31.14 26.24 23.64
C GLU A 210 30.01 26.86 22.82
N THR A 211 29.92 28.19 22.76
CA THR A 211 28.92 28.89 21.94
C THR A 211 29.00 28.42 20.48
N SER A 212 28.02 27.63 20.05
CA SER A 212 27.90 27.17 18.67
C SER A 212 27.18 28.21 17.81
N PRO A 213 27.52 28.34 16.51
CA PRO A 213 26.62 28.96 15.54
C PRO A 213 25.26 28.23 15.51
N ALA A 214 24.24 28.92 14.98
CA ALA A 214 22.87 28.39 14.89
C ALA A 214 22.86 27.04 14.17
N ILE A 215 22.24 26.04 14.81
CA ILE A 215 22.05 24.71 14.24
C ILE A 215 20.72 24.70 13.51
N ASP A 216 20.74 24.34 12.23
CA ASP A 216 19.51 24.09 11.46
C ASP A 216 18.98 22.70 11.79
N ALA A 217 17.98 22.63 12.67
CA ALA A 217 17.32 21.40 13.07
C ALA A 217 15.87 21.42 12.59
N ARG A 218 15.51 20.48 11.71
CA ARG A 218 14.16 20.35 11.16
C ARG A 218 13.53 19.03 11.58
N VAL A 219 12.38 19.16 12.23
CA VAL A 219 11.56 18.04 12.66
C VAL A 219 10.13 18.33 12.31
N GLU A 220 9.63 17.65 11.28
CA GLU A 220 8.26 17.83 10.80
C GLU A 220 7.51 16.50 10.82
N PRO A 221 6.21 16.52 11.14
CA PRO A 221 5.35 15.39 10.91
C PRO A 221 5.17 15.15 9.41
N GLY A 222 4.99 13.90 9.03
CA GLY A 222 4.52 13.53 7.70
C GLY A 222 3.12 14.09 7.44
N ALA A 223 2.89 14.55 6.21
CA ALA A 223 1.57 14.93 5.76
C ALA A 223 0.64 13.70 5.69
N PRO A 224 -0.68 13.86 5.93
CA PRO A 224 -1.64 12.81 5.66
C PRO A 224 -1.72 12.53 4.16
N GLY A 225 -2.03 11.29 3.80
CA GLY A 225 -2.45 10.95 2.44
C GLY A 225 -3.81 11.56 2.09
N VAL A 226 -4.10 11.61 0.81
CA VAL A 226 -5.36 12.12 0.25
C VAL A 226 -6.32 10.97 0.01
N SER A 227 -7.61 11.21 0.28
CA SER A 227 -8.63 10.22 -0.01
C SER A 227 -8.94 10.17 -1.50
N GLY A 228 -9.08 8.96 -2.04
CA GLY A 228 -9.55 8.77 -3.41
C GLY A 228 -10.99 9.25 -3.61
N ALA A 229 -11.38 9.45 -4.86
CA ALA A 229 -12.75 9.86 -5.18
C ALA A 229 -13.77 8.76 -4.86
N ALA A 230 -14.92 9.15 -4.31
CA ALA A 230 -16.02 8.22 -4.07
C ALA A 230 -16.65 7.72 -5.38
N GLY A 231 -17.09 6.46 -5.38
CA GLY A 231 -17.81 5.87 -6.49
C GLY A 231 -19.20 6.49 -6.68
N LYS A 232 -19.61 6.65 -7.94
CA LYS A 232 -20.97 7.10 -8.29
C LYS A 232 -21.93 5.92 -8.40
N GLY A 233 -23.15 6.10 -7.93
CA GLY A 233 -24.25 5.17 -8.17
C GLY A 233 -24.66 5.19 -9.64
N ALA A 234 -25.21 4.07 -10.12
CA ALA A 234 -25.71 3.96 -11.48
C ALA A 234 -27.20 4.31 -11.61
N GLY A 235 -27.63 4.62 -12.82
CA GLY A 235 -29.05 4.70 -13.14
C GLY A 235 -29.76 3.36 -12.94
N GLY A 236 -31.05 3.39 -12.58
CA GLY A 236 -31.88 2.20 -12.56
C GLY A 236 -32.22 1.68 -13.96
N GLY A 237 -32.70 0.44 -14.02
CA GLY A 237 -33.20 -0.20 -15.22
C GLY A 237 -34.48 0.46 -15.74
N ALA A 238 -34.68 0.38 -17.05
CA ALA A 238 -35.92 0.86 -17.67
C ALA A 238 -37.10 -0.04 -17.26
N ALA A 239 -38.26 0.60 -17.10
CA ALA A 239 -39.53 -0.10 -16.92
C ALA A 239 -39.88 -0.95 -18.14
N GLY A 240 -40.57 -2.06 -17.91
CA GLY A 240 -41.17 -2.84 -18.97
C GLY A 240 -42.41 -2.18 -19.54
N PRO A 241 -42.64 -2.25 -20.87
CA PRO A 241 -43.91 -1.83 -21.42
C PRO A 241 -45.03 -2.73 -20.89
N GLY A 242 -46.23 -2.18 -20.70
CA GLY A 242 -47.40 -3.01 -20.40
C GLY A 242 -47.79 -3.86 -21.61
N GLY A 243 -48.38 -5.02 -21.33
CA GLY A 243 -48.86 -5.92 -22.36
C GLY A 243 -49.99 -5.30 -23.18
N LEU A 244 -50.07 -5.67 -24.46
CA LEU A 244 -51.13 -5.21 -25.34
C LEU A 244 -52.50 -5.78 -24.92
N HIS A 245 -53.50 -4.91 -24.78
CA HIS A 245 -54.90 -5.34 -24.72
C HIS A 245 -55.36 -5.81 -26.11
N ARG A 246 -55.99 -6.98 -26.20
CA ARG A 246 -56.54 -7.51 -27.46
C ARG A 246 -58.06 -7.55 -27.40
N LEU A 247 -58.69 -6.92 -28.39
CA LEU A 247 -60.11 -7.05 -28.64
C LEU A 247 -60.33 -8.06 -29.76
N TYR A 248 -61.07 -9.12 -29.47
CA TYR A 248 -61.53 -10.08 -30.46
C TYR A 248 -62.97 -9.76 -30.81
N ARG A 249 -63.23 -9.52 -32.09
CA ARG A 249 -64.57 -9.42 -32.65
C ARG A 249 -64.82 -10.64 -33.51
N TYR A 250 -65.83 -11.41 -33.13
CA TYR A 250 -66.32 -12.55 -33.88
C TYR A 250 -67.58 -12.12 -34.59
N GLU A 251 -67.58 -12.12 -35.91
CA GLU A 251 -68.76 -11.83 -36.72
C GLU A 251 -69.31 -13.15 -37.26
N TRP A 252 -70.56 -13.43 -36.95
CA TRP A 252 -71.28 -14.55 -37.53
C TRP A 252 -71.94 -14.09 -38.81
N LEU A 253 -71.42 -14.54 -39.95
CA LEU A 253 -72.05 -14.31 -41.24
C LEU A 253 -73.02 -15.46 -41.52
N LYS A 254 -74.32 -15.14 -41.62
CA LYS A 254 -75.29 -16.07 -42.20
C LYS A 254 -75.08 -16.08 -43.72
N LYS A 255 -74.39 -17.09 -44.25
CA LYS A 255 -74.44 -17.41 -45.68
C LYS A 255 -75.55 -18.44 -45.87
N THR A 256 -76.65 -18.03 -46.46
CA THR A 256 -77.65 -18.95 -47.00
C THR A 256 -77.13 -19.49 -48.32
N PHE A 257 -76.78 -20.78 -48.36
CA PHE A 257 -76.64 -21.52 -49.61
C PHE A 257 -77.96 -22.26 -49.86
N GLU A 258 -78.53 -22.08 -51.05
CA GLU A 258 -79.64 -22.93 -51.48
C GLU A 258 -79.06 -24.26 -51.97
N VAL A 259 -79.30 -25.32 -51.21
CA VAL A 259 -79.03 -26.69 -51.65
C VAL A 259 -80.32 -27.25 -52.24
N PRO A 260 -80.37 -27.56 -53.54
CA PRO A 260 -81.55 -28.11 -54.16
C PRO A 260 -81.62 -29.61 -53.86
N MET A 261 -82.33 -29.98 -52.79
CA MET A 261 -83.33 -31.06 -52.77
C MET A 261 -83.67 -31.47 -51.33
N ASN A 262 -84.99 -31.48 -51.08
CA ASN A 262 -85.73 -32.17 -50.02
C ASN A 262 -85.35 -31.88 -48.55
N SER A 263 -86.08 -30.89 -48.00
CA SER A 263 -86.40 -30.72 -46.58
C SER A 263 -85.23 -30.67 -45.60
N ARG A 264 -84.53 -29.53 -45.62
CA ARG A 264 -84.13 -28.70 -44.46
C ARG A 264 -83.01 -27.76 -44.92
N ARG A 265 -83.22 -26.44 -44.81
CA ARG A 265 -82.14 -25.46 -45.02
C ARG A 265 -81.03 -25.76 -44.00
N ALA A 266 -79.86 -26.19 -44.45
CA ALA A 266 -78.69 -26.32 -43.59
C ALA A 266 -78.08 -24.93 -43.40
N GLU A 267 -78.26 -24.34 -42.21
CA GLU A 267 -77.57 -23.10 -41.83
C GLU A 267 -76.12 -23.42 -41.46
N VAL A 268 -75.16 -23.02 -42.30
CA VAL A 268 -73.73 -23.05 -41.96
C VAL A 268 -73.32 -21.64 -41.55
N ALA A 269 -72.99 -21.46 -40.28
CA ALA A 269 -72.55 -20.18 -39.75
C ALA A 269 -71.01 -20.08 -39.81
N GLU A 270 -70.48 -19.15 -40.59
CA GLU A 270 -69.04 -18.91 -40.71
C GLU A 270 -68.64 -17.77 -39.75
N ALA A 271 -67.78 -18.05 -38.78
CA ALA A 271 -67.31 -17.06 -37.81
C ALA A 271 -66.03 -16.38 -38.33
N ARG A 272 -66.09 -15.09 -38.68
CA ARG A 272 -64.89 -14.30 -38.99
C ARG A 272 -64.31 -13.71 -37.71
N LYS A 273 -63.06 -14.08 -37.42
CA LYS A 273 -62.29 -13.52 -36.30
C LYS A 273 -61.50 -12.32 -36.79
N THR A 274 -61.91 -11.11 -36.40
CA THR A 274 -61.13 -9.89 -36.59
C THR A 274 -60.54 -9.44 -35.26
N TYR A 275 -59.29 -8.97 -35.27
CA TYR A 275 -58.63 -8.44 -34.08
C TYR A 275 -58.40 -6.95 -34.24
N LYS A 276 -58.68 -6.18 -33.19
CA LYS A 276 -58.22 -4.79 -33.07
C LYS A 276 -57.26 -4.72 -31.90
N LEU A 277 -56.02 -4.31 -32.18
CA LEU A 277 -55.06 -3.96 -31.14
C LEU A 277 -55.60 -2.71 -30.43
N SER A 278 -55.73 -2.79 -29.11
CA SER A 278 -56.14 -1.66 -28.27
C SER A 278 -54.94 -1.13 -27.47
N GLN A 279 -55.17 -0.14 -26.61
CA GLN A 279 -54.14 0.49 -25.77
C GLN A 279 -53.32 -0.56 -24.99
N ARG A 280 -52.11 -0.21 -24.54
CA ARG A 280 -51.30 -1.09 -23.67
C ARG A 280 -51.79 -0.97 -22.22
N ALA A 281 -51.61 -2.05 -21.46
CA ALA A 281 -51.69 -1.99 -20.01
C ALA A 281 -50.63 -1.02 -19.46
N ALA A 282 -50.74 -0.67 -18.17
CA ALA A 282 -49.76 0.20 -17.54
C ALA A 282 -48.34 -0.37 -17.64
N ALA A 283 -47.36 0.50 -17.90
CA ALA A 283 -45.96 0.13 -17.84
C ALA A 283 -45.52 -0.19 -16.40
N GLY A 284 -44.36 -0.84 -16.29
CA GLY A 284 -43.61 -0.91 -15.04
C GLY A 284 -43.19 0.47 -14.53
N ARG A 285 -42.62 0.49 -13.33
CA ARG A 285 -41.87 1.65 -12.81
C ARG A 285 -40.39 1.50 -13.17
N ALA A 286 -39.75 2.61 -13.52
CA ALA A 286 -38.30 2.61 -13.70
C ALA A 286 -37.62 2.26 -12.37
N GLY A 287 -36.50 1.54 -12.44
CA GLY A 287 -35.73 1.21 -11.26
C GLY A 287 -35.17 2.46 -10.59
N ALA A 288 -35.02 2.39 -9.27
CA ALA A 288 -34.34 3.45 -8.53
C ALA A 288 -32.86 3.54 -8.94
N LYS A 289 -32.31 4.76 -8.91
CA LYS A 289 -30.86 4.97 -9.04
C LYS A 289 -30.15 4.37 -7.83
N GLY A 290 -28.95 3.85 -8.07
CA GLY A 290 -28.00 3.56 -7.01
C GLY A 290 -27.55 4.84 -6.32
N LYS A 291 -27.14 4.72 -5.07
CA LYS A 291 -26.63 5.82 -4.27
C LYS A 291 -25.17 6.08 -4.59
N ASP A 292 -24.79 7.35 -4.64
CA ASP A 292 -23.38 7.74 -4.60
C ASP A 292 -22.82 7.41 -3.21
N SER A 293 -21.55 7.00 -3.16
CA SER A 293 -20.87 6.91 -1.87
C SER A 293 -20.63 8.33 -1.34
N THR A 294 -21.01 8.57 -0.09
CA THR A 294 -20.80 9.84 0.61
C THR A 294 -19.60 9.80 1.55
N VAL A 295 -18.88 8.67 1.60
CA VAL A 295 -17.76 8.47 2.52
C VAL A 295 -16.55 9.26 2.00
N GLN A 296 -16.01 10.12 2.86
CA GLN A 296 -14.80 10.92 2.63
C GLN A 296 -13.88 10.73 3.84
N PRO A 297 -13.17 9.59 3.92
CA PRO A 297 -12.29 9.29 5.03
C PRO A 297 -11.13 10.29 5.05
N LYS A 298 -10.73 10.71 6.25
CA LYS A 298 -9.64 11.67 6.45
C LYS A 298 -8.56 11.06 7.32
N ALA A 299 -7.33 11.13 6.83
CA ALA A 299 -6.15 10.82 7.61
C ALA A 299 -5.70 12.04 8.41
N LYS A 300 -4.97 11.79 9.48
CA LYS A 300 -4.29 12.83 10.26
C LYS A 300 -2.81 12.87 9.85
N ALA A 301 -2.24 14.07 9.92
CA ALA A 301 -0.79 14.22 9.93
C ALA A 301 -0.18 13.43 11.12
N GLY A 302 1.11 13.15 11.03
CA GLY A 302 1.85 12.64 12.18
C GLY A 302 1.86 13.63 13.35
N ALA A 303 2.28 13.16 14.51
CA ALA A 303 2.61 14.04 15.62
C ALA A 303 3.90 14.82 15.31
N SER A 304 3.93 16.10 15.69
CA SER A 304 5.16 16.89 15.67
C SER A 304 6.22 16.22 16.53
N GLY A 305 7.45 16.22 16.05
CA GLY A 305 8.59 15.79 16.86
C GLY A 305 9.17 16.93 17.69
N THR A 306 10.37 16.72 18.21
CA THR A 306 11.03 17.70 19.09
C THR A 306 12.43 18.01 18.58
N ALA A 307 12.81 19.29 18.61
CA ALA A 307 14.16 19.75 18.34
C ALA A 307 14.61 20.62 19.52
N ARG A 308 15.73 20.26 20.16
CA ARG A 308 16.29 20.98 21.30
C ARG A 308 17.79 21.13 21.11
N CYS A 309 18.25 22.37 21.03
CA CYS A 309 19.67 22.71 20.93
C CYS A 309 20.03 23.56 22.15
N GLN A 310 20.98 23.09 22.97
CA GLN A 310 21.35 23.76 24.21
C GLN A 310 22.85 23.87 24.38
N SER A 311 23.26 25.06 24.79
CA SER A 311 24.57 25.27 25.40
C SER A 311 24.47 24.93 26.88
N THR A 312 25.32 24.04 27.36
CA THR A 312 25.48 23.75 28.79
C THR A 312 26.85 24.21 29.24
N THR A 313 26.98 24.52 30.53
CA THR A 313 28.28 24.89 31.11
C THR A 313 29.34 23.83 30.78
N PRO A 314 30.56 24.23 30.38
CA PRO A 314 31.62 23.28 29.99
C PRO A 314 31.88 22.19 31.02
N VAL A 315 31.64 22.45 32.31
CA VAL A 315 31.81 21.51 33.42
C VAL A 315 30.87 20.30 33.31
N ASP A 316 29.62 20.48 32.86
CA ASP A 316 28.64 19.40 32.77
C ASP A 316 28.96 18.43 31.63
N LEU A 317 29.44 18.96 30.50
CA LEU A 317 29.93 18.13 29.40
C LEU A 317 31.28 17.51 29.75
N ALA A 318 32.20 18.24 30.41
CA ALA A 318 33.48 17.71 30.83
C ALA A 318 33.34 16.50 31.78
N ALA A 319 32.34 16.50 32.68
CA ALA A 319 31.99 15.32 33.49
C ALA A 319 31.53 14.13 32.64
N ASN A 320 30.85 14.38 31.52
CA ASN A 320 30.44 13.36 30.55
C ASN A 320 31.57 12.90 29.60
N PHE A 321 32.70 13.62 29.58
CA PHE A 321 33.86 13.43 28.71
C PHE A 321 35.17 13.19 29.49
N ASP A 322 35.07 12.77 30.76
CA ASP A 322 36.13 12.72 31.77
C ASP A 322 37.49 12.24 31.22
N ALA A 323 38.62 12.62 31.84
CA ALA A 323 39.99 12.40 31.31
C ALA A 323 40.31 10.93 30.94
N ASP A 324 39.56 10.00 31.53
CA ASP A 324 39.53 8.57 31.23
C ASP A 324 38.89 8.20 29.88
N TYR A 325 38.07 9.05 29.28
CA TYR A 325 37.35 8.82 28.03
C TYR A 325 38.33 8.64 26.86
N LEU A 326 39.36 9.50 26.73
CA LEU A 326 40.39 9.29 25.72
C LEU A 326 41.25 8.07 26.01
N ARG A 327 41.55 7.76 27.29
CA ARG A 327 42.30 6.53 27.63
C ARG A 327 41.47 5.28 27.32
N LYS A 328 40.16 5.30 27.57
CA LYS A 328 39.22 4.21 27.27
C LYS A 328 38.94 4.07 25.78
N VAL A 329 38.76 5.18 25.06
CA VAL A 329 38.59 5.19 23.58
C VAL A 329 39.86 4.68 22.90
N THR A 330 41.04 5.13 23.34
CA THR A 330 42.32 4.65 22.78
C THR A 330 42.56 3.18 23.13
N ALA A 331 42.32 2.76 24.38
CA ALA A 331 42.45 1.36 24.78
C ALA A 331 41.45 0.42 24.07
N TRP A 332 40.22 0.87 23.81
CA TRP A 332 39.25 0.11 23.03
C TRP A 332 39.57 0.06 21.55
N ALA A 333 40.13 1.12 20.97
CA ALA A 333 40.60 1.12 19.59
C ALA A 333 41.83 0.21 19.41
N GLU A 334 42.75 0.19 20.39
CA GLU A 334 43.90 -0.72 20.43
C GLU A 334 43.44 -2.19 20.57
N GLN A 335 42.49 -2.48 21.46
CA GLN A 335 41.92 -3.83 21.60
C GLN A 335 41.13 -4.29 20.35
N ALA A 336 40.42 -3.38 19.67
CA ALA A 336 39.71 -3.72 18.43
C ALA A 336 40.66 -4.07 17.27
N LEU A 337 41.82 -3.40 17.20
CA LEU A 337 42.89 -3.72 16.25
C LEU A 337 43.55 -5.07 16.56
N GLU A 338 43.82 -5.35 17.84
CA GLU A 338 44.37 -6.64 18.29
C GLU A 338 43.42 -7.83 17.99
N CYS A 339 42.10 -7.65 18.14
CA CYS A 339 41.12 -8.69 17.80
C CYS A 339 41.09 -9.02 16.29
N THR A 340 41.25 -8.02 15.41
CA THR A 340 41.28 -8.25 13.95
C THR A 340 42.56 -8.95 13.46
N GLU A 341 43.70 -8.78 14.14
CA GLU A 341 44.94 -9.50 13.83
C GLU A 341 44.90 -10.95 14.34
N THR A 342 44.17 -11.25 15.42
CA THR A 342 44.04 -12.63 15.92
C THR A 342 43.03 -13.49 15.15
N GLU A 343 41.97 -12.93 14.56
CA GLU A 343 41.03 -13.70 13.73
C GLU A 343 41.59 -14.05 12.34
N SER A 344 42.61 -13.33 11.86
CA SER A 344 43.30 -13.64 10.61
C SER A 344 44.42 -14.68 10.75
N ALA A 345 44.79 -15.06 11.99
CA ALA A 345 45.88 -16.00 12.27
C ALA A 345 45.45 -17.44 12.61
N THR A 346 44.13 -17.76 12.61
CA THR A 346 43.64 -19.10 12.99
C THR A 346 42.74 -19.79 11.96
N SER A 347 42.77 -19.34 10.69
CA SER A 347 42.06 -19.98 9.59
C SER A 347 42.99 -20.64 8.56
N GLU A 348 44.05 -21.32 8.99
CA GLU A 348 44.79 -22.26 8.13
C GLU A 348 45.13 -23.55 8.89
N HIS A 349 44.31 -24.57 8.66
CA HIS A 349 44.59 -26.02 8.66
C HIS A 349 43.46 -26.84 9.29
N HIS A 350 42.48 -27.27 8.48
CA HIS A 350 42.13 -28.69 8.39
C HIS A 350 41.20 -28.98 7.20
N THR A 351 41.79 -29.51 6.13
CA THR A 351 41.15 -30.25 5.03
C THR A 351 41.42 -31.75 5.28
N GLN A 352 40.40 -32.56 5.60
CA GLN A 352 39.70 -33.58 4.76
C GLN A 352 39.89 -35.01 5.35
N PRO A 353 39.25 -36.11 4.86
CA PRO A 353 37.81 -36.42 4.72
C PRO A 353 37.39 -37.85 5.19
N THR A 354 36.06 -38.13 5.23
CA THR A 354 35.32 -39.42 5.05
C THR A 354 35.74 -40.76 5.74
N SER A 355 34.79 -41.40 6.45
CA SER A 355 34.13 -42.69 6.12
C SER A 355 33.78 -43.60 7.32
N LEU A 356 32.67 -44.33 7.16
CA LEU A 356 32.09 -45.35 8.03
C LEU A 356 32.97 -46.61 8.15
N ALA A 357 33.04 -47.21 9.34
CA ALA A 357 32.69 -48.63 9.62
C ALA A 357 33.29 -49.12 10.95
N LEU A 358 32.43 -49.70 11.80
CA LEU A 358 32.82 -50.52 12.95
C LEU A 358 33.52 -51.81 12.49
N GLY A 359 34.56 -52.25 13.20
CA GLY A 359 35.09 -53.60 13.00
C GLY A 359 36.40 -53.94 13.73
N ALA A 360 36.30 -54.17 15.04
CA ALA A 360 37.02 -55.21 15.81
C ALA A 360 38.58 -55.29 15.83
N ARG A 361 39.08 -55.23 17.08
CA ARG A 361 40.15 -56.04 17.70
C ARG A 361 41.62 -55.76 17.31
N ARG A 362 42.39 -55.30 18.31
CA ARG A 362 43.30 -56.07 19.22
C ARG A 362 44.70 -55.45 19.40
N PHE A 363 45.16 -55.49 20.67
CA PHE A 363 46.53 -55.36 21.22
C PHE A 363 47.27 -54.02 21.02
N ALA A 364 47.39 -53.16 22.04
CA ALA A 364 48.31 -53.20 23.19
C ALA A 364 49.78 -52.92 22.83
N TRP A 365 50.30 -51.76 23.26
CA TRP A 365 51.51 -51.56 24.07
C TRP A 365 51.80 -50.05 24.23
N MET A 366 52.08 -49.65 25.48
CA MET A 366 52.70 -48.39 25.92
C MET A 366 54.25 -48.58 25.92
N PRO A 367 55.10 -47.61 26.33
CA PRO A 367 55.11 -46.14 26.22
C PRO A 367 56.54 -45.62 25.83
N ALA A 368 56.84 -44.35 26.16
CA ALA A 368 58.16 -43.70 26.37
C ALA A 368 58.46 -42.57 25.36
N ALA A 369 58.50 -41.30 25.80
CA ALA A 369 59.68 -40.56 26.33
C ALA A 369 60.58 -40.04 25.19
N ALA A 370 61.27 -38.90 25.22
CA ALA A 370 61.39 -37.71 26.05
C ALA A 370 62.35 -36.77 25.27
N ALA A 371 62.38 -35.47 25.63
CA ALA A 371 63.47 -34.51 25.37
C ALA A 371 63.87 -34.25 23.89
N GLY A 372 63.83 -33.03 23.37
CA GLY A 372 64.42 -31.81 23.91
C GLY A 372 65.59 -31.40 23.00
N THR A 373 65.56 -30.19 22.44
CA THR A 373 66.74 -29.39 22.03
C THR A 373 66.29 -28.09 21.34
N ARG A 374 66.58 -26.95 21.97
CA ARG A 374 66.80 -25.63 21.35
C ARG A 374 68.28 -25.57 20.89
N PRO A 375 68.81 -24.45 20.32
CA PRO A 375 68.26 -23.43 19.42
C PRO A 375 69.18 -23.20 18.19
N ARG A 376 68.78 -22.37 17.21
CA ARG A 376 69.74 -21.58 16.41
C ARG A 376 69.18 -20.22 16.01
N LEU A 377 70.02 -19.21 16.26
CA LEU A 377 69.91 -17.80 15.93
C LEU A 377 70.21 -17.55 14.45
N CYS A 378 69.50 -16.58 13.88
CA CYS A 378 69.89 -15.60 12.83
C CYS A 378 68.58 -14.86 12.50
N GLY A 379 68.42 -13.54 12.54
CA GLY A 379 69.36 -12.42 12.55
C GLY A 379 68.84 -11.39 11.54
N GLN A 380 68.54 -10.19 12.03
CA GLN A 380 68.37 -8.91 11.29
C GLN A 380 67.13 -8.74 10.39
N ALA A 381 66.55 -7.56 10.18
CA ALA A 381 66.55 -6.25 10.84
C ALA A 381 65.49 -5.38 10.13
N LEU A 382 64.77 -4.57 10.92
CA LEU A 382 64.38 -3.16 10.75
C LEU A 382 64.00 -2.55 9.37
N GLU A 383 62.85 -1.86 9.41
CA GLU A 383 62.56 -0.50 8.94
C GLU A 383 61.99 -0.17 7.54
N GLN A 384 60.83 0.51 7.62
CA GLN A 384 60.40 1.74 6.93
C GLN A 384 60.29 1.77 5.39
N LEU A 385 59.10 2.14 4.90
CA LEU A 385 58.99 3.00 3.71
C LEU A 385 57.69 3.82 3.68
N CYS A 386 57.80 5.11 4.02
CA CYS A 386 56.99 6.18 3.45
C CYS A 386 57.71 6.72 2.21
N VAL A 387 57.10 6.75 1.02
CA VAL A 387 57.48 7.67 -0.06
C VAL A 387 56.25 8.10 -0.87
N LEU A 388 56.01 9.42 -0.88
CA LEU A 388 55.24 10.19 -1.86
C LEU A 388 55.86 10.11 -3.26
N LYS A 389 55.03 10.12 -4.32
CA LYS A 389 55.21 10.85 -5.60
C LYS A 389 53.89 10.81 -6.38
N ALA A 390 53.14 11.91 -6.47
CA ALA A 390 53.29 13.02 -7.41
C ALA A 390 52.89 12.67 -8.86
N SER A 391 51.82 13.37 -9.31
CA SER A 391 51.63 13.99 -10.62
C SER A 391 51.91 13.17 -11.88
N ASN A 392 50.85 12.89 -12.64
CA ASN A 392 50.99 12.77 -14.09
C ASN A 392 49.87 13.52 -14.83
N ARG A 393 50.26 14.66 -15.41
CA ARG A 393 49.53 15.44 -16.41
C ARG A 393 50.23 15.13 -17.73
N GLN A 394 49.55 14.53 -18.71
CA GLN A 394 49.45 15.04 -20.09
C GLN A 394 48.87 14.02 -21.10
N ARG A 395 47.90 14.54 -21.87
CA ARG A 395 47.61 14.31 -23.30
C ARG A 395 47.10 12.92 -23.73
N ARG A 396 45.80 12.86 -24.02
CA ARG A 396 45.27 13.03 -25.38
C ARG A 396 43.95 13.79 -25.34
#